data_AF-A0A5B8S2I2-F1
#
_entry.id   AF-A0A5B8S2I2-F1
#
_cell.length_a   1.000
_cell.length_b   1.000
_cell.length_c   1.000
_cell.angle_alpha   90.00
_cell.angle_beta   90.00
_cell.angle_gamma   90.00
#
_symmetry.space_group_name_H-M   'P 1'
#
loop_
_entity.id
_entity.type
_entity.pdbx_description
1 polymer ?
#
loop_
_entity_poly.entity_id
_entity_poly.type
_entity_poly.pdbx_seq_one_letter_code
_entity_poly.pdbx_strand_id
1 'polypeptide(L)'
;MNETFDPTAWSGLVLGMTALFAGIGALRKPGAWRTMLEEVEKSPALQFLCGMLELVVGTVVYLINPWVPADLLACVMKGIGGLMMIEALVILSFVDLYSQFWLKNLTHMHRGWAMTTSLFGLVLAVLSAARFH
;
A
#
# COMPACT_ATOMS: atom_id res chain seq x y z
N MET A 1 -15.92 -2.24 26.43
CA MET A 1 -16.91 -1.70 25.47
C MET A 1 -17.16 -2.78 24.45
N ASN A 2 -18.41 -3.11 24.13
CA ASN A 2 -18.71 -3.95 22.96
C ASN A 2 -18.10 -3.25 21.74
N GLU A 3 -17.03 -3.79 21.16
CA GLU A 3 -16.48 -3.19 19.95
C GLU A 3 -17.37 -3.58 18.78
N THR A 4 -18.35 -2.72 18.50
CA THR A 4 -19.20 -2.81 17.31
C THR A 4 -18.40 -2.60 16.02
N PHE A 5 -17.12 -2.20 16.12
CA PHE A 5 -16.25 -1.89 14.99
C PHE A 5 -14.76 -2.05 15.38
N ASP A 6 -14.06 -3.00 14.75
CA ASP A 6 -12.60 -3.12 14.82
C ASP A 6 -11.95 -2.40 13.61
N PRO A 7 -11.40 -1.18 13.79
CA PRO A 7 -10.77 -0.42 12.71
C PRO A 7 -9.52 -1.11 12.15
N THR A 8 -8.80 -1.87 12.97
CA THR A 8 -7.57 -2.56 12.57
C THR A 8 -7.92 -3.71 11.63
N ALA A 9 -8.93 -4.51 11.99
CA ALA A 9 -9.44 -5.58 11.14
C ALA A 9 -9.98 -5.04 9.80
N TRP A 10 -10.78 -3.97 9.82
CA TRP A 10 -11.32 -3.42 8.58
C TRP A 10 -10.25 -2.80 7.68
N SER A 11 -9.36 -1.97 8.23
CA SER A 11 -8.31 -1.33 7.44
C SER A 11 -7.30 -2.34 6.90
N GLY A 12 -6.92 -3.33 7.71
CA GLY A 12 -6.05 -4.44 7.29
C GLY A 12 -6.69 -5.32 6.23
N LEU A 13 -7.98 -5.63 6.35
CA LEU A 13 -8.69 -6.42 5.34
C LEU A 13 -8.74 -5.68 4.00
N VAL A 14 -9.15 -4.41 4.00
CA VAL A 14 -9.26 -3.62 2.77
C VAL A 14 -7.89 -3.45 2.10
N LEU A 15 -6.87 -3.04 2.85
CA LEU A 15 -5.51 -2.90 2.30
C LEU A 15 -4.93 -4.23 1.82
N GLY A 16 -5.15 -5.32 2.56
CA GLY A 16 -4.73 -6.66 2.18
C GLY A 16 -5.38 -7.11 0.86
N MET A 17 -6.69 -6.91 0.73
CA MET A 17 -7.42 -7.20 -0.51
C MET A 17 -6.95 -6.32 -1.68
N THR A 18 -6.72 -5.02 -1.45
CA THR A 18 -6.17 -4.13 -2.49
C THR A 18 -4.81 -4.63 -2.96
N ALA A 19 -3.89 -4.94 -2.05
CA ALA A 19 -2.56 -5.46 -2.40
C ALA A 19 -2.64 -6.81 -3.13
N LEU A 20 -3.51 -7.73 -2.66
CA LEU A 20 -3.73 -9.03 -3.28
C LEU A 20 -4.15 -8.88 -4.74
N PHE A 21 -5.20 -8.09 -4.99
CA PHE A 21 -5.77 -7.92 -6.33
C PHE A 21 -4.89 -7.04 -7.23
N ALA A 22 -4.17 -6.06 -6.68
CA ALA A 22 -3.16 -5.30 -7.40
C ALA A 22 -2.04 -6.23 -7.93
N GLY A 23 -1.54 -7.14 -7.07
CA GLY A 23 -0.57 -8.15 -7.47
C GLY A 23 -1.10 -9.15 -8.50
N ILE A 24 -2.34 -9.62 -8.36
CA ILE A 24 -2.99 -10.48 -9.36
C ILE A 24 -3.13 -9.75 -10.70
N GLY A 25 -3.52 -8.47 -10.69
CA GLY A 25 -3.57 -7.62 -11.88
C GLY A 25 -2.22 -7.50 -12.56
N ALA A 26 -1.15 -7.32 -11.77
CA ALA A 26 0.23 -7.29 -12.24
C ALA A 26 0.64 -8.60 -12.94
N LEU A 27 0.29 -9.74 -12.34
CA LEU A 27 0.57 -11.07 -12.92
C LEU A 27 -0.20 -11.31 -14.22
N ARG A 28 -1.43 -10.80 -14.31
CA ARG A 28 -2.32 -11.00 -15.47
C ARG A 28 -1.93 -10.15 -16.68
N LYS A 29 -1.46 -8.92 -16.44
CA LYS A 29 -1.03 -7.97 -17.48
C LYS A 29 0.37 -7.44 -17.17
N PRO A 30 1.42 -8.25 -17.42
CA PRO A 30 2.80 -7.81 -17.22
C PRO A 30 3.07 -6.57 -18.09
N GLY A 31 3.68 -5.55 -17.49
CA GLY A 31 3.99 -4.27 -18.17
C GLY A 31 2.98 -3.15 -17.94
N ALA A 32 1.73 -3.44 -17.52
CA ALA A 32 0.73 -2.40 -17.25
C ALA A 32 1.18 -1.40 -16.16
N TRP A 33 1.87 -1.89 -15.13
CA TRP A 33 2.46 -1.04 -14.08
C TRP A 33 3.53 -0.09 -14.60
N ARG A 34 4.33 -0.52 -15.59
CA ARG A 34 5.34 0.34 -16.20
C ARG A 34 4.68 1.49 -16.95
N THR A 35 3.64 1.20 -17.73
CA THR A 35 2.86 2.22 -18.43
C THR A 35 2.24 3.22 -17.44
N MET A 36 1.66 2.73 -16.34
CA MET A 36 1.07 3.61 -15.32
C MET A 36 2.12 4.52 -14.67
N LEU A 37 3.32 4.01 -14.36
CA LEU A 37 4.41 4.84 -13.83
C LEU A 37 4.90 5.86 -14.86
N GLU A 38 5.05 5.47 -16.12
CA GLU A 38 5.42 6.41 -17.19
C GLU A 38 4.35 7.52 -17.39
N GLU A 39 3.08 7.22 -17.18
CA GLU A 39 1.98 8.21 -17.22
C GLU A 39 2.04 9.19 -16.04
N VAL A 40 2.32 8.69 -14.83
CA VAL A 40 2.52 9.51 -13.63
C VAL A 40 3.75 10.41 -13.80
N GLU A 41 4.88 9.88 -14.27
CA GLU A 41 6.11 10.64 -14.53
C GLU A 41 5.91 11.80 -15.51
N LYS A 42 5.08 11.61 -16.54
CA LYS A 42 4.84 12.63 -17.56
C LYS A 42 3.84 13.70 -17.13
N SER A 43 3.12 13.50 -16.04
CA SER A 43 2.01 14.37 -15.63
C SER A 43 2.19 14.91 -14.20
N PRO A 44 2.64 16.16 -14.04
CA PRO A 44 2.78 16.79 -12.72
C PRO A 44 1.48 16.78 -11.89
N ALA A 45 0.34 16.87 -12.56
CA ALA A 45 -0.97 16.79 -11.91
C ALA A 45 -1.25 15.39 -11.34
N LEU A 46 -0.88 14.31 -12.05
CA LEU A 46 -1.03 12.95 -11.54
C LEU A 46 -0.07 12.67 -10.39
N GLN A 47 1.15 13.21 -10.42
CA GLN A 47 2.10 13.07 -9.33
C GLN A 47 1.57 13.69 -8.05
N PHE A 48 1.06 14.93 -8.15
CA PHE A 48 0.43 15.61 -7.03
C PHE A 48 -0.79 14.85 -6.51
N LEU A 49 -1.64 14.34 -7.41
CA LEU A 49 -2.82 13.57 -7.03
C LEU A 49 -2.46 12.26 -6.33
N CYS A 50 -1.50 11.50 -6.87
CA CYS A 50 -1.02 10.24 -6.28
C CYS A 50 -0.42 10.49 -4.89
N GLY A 51 0.51 11.44 -4.78
CA GLY A 51 1.12 11.78 -3.49
C GLY A 51 0.11 12.31 -2.48
N MET A 52 -0.83 13.16 -2.89
CA MET A 52 -1.88 13.66 -1.99
C MET A 52 -2.83 12.54 -1.53
N LEU A 53 -3.28 11.69 -2.45
CA LEU A 53 -4.16 10.58 -2.11
C LEU A 53 -3.48 9.59 -1.15
N GLU A 54 -2.23 9.24 -1.43
CA GLU A 54 -1.44 8.36 -0.57
C GLU A 54 -1.20 8.97 0.80
N LEU A 55 -0.89 10.27 0.88
CA LEU A 55 -0.71 10.98 2.15
C LEU A 55 -1.98 10.94 3.00
N VAL A 56 -3.15 11.19 2.39
CA VAL A 56 -4.44 11.15 3.07
C VAL A 56 -4.75 9.73 3.56
N VAL A 57 -4.61 8.72 2.70
CA VAL A 57 -4.88 7.32 3.06
C VAL A 57 -3.92 6.85 4.15
N GLY A 58 -2.62 7.12 4.01
CA GLY A 58 -1.59 6.78 5.00
C GLY A 58 -1.86 7.43 6.35
N THR A 59 -2.24 8.71 6.36
CA THR A 59 -2.62 9.44 7.59
C THR A 59 -3.83 8.80 8.26
N VAL A 60 -4.88 8.48 7.49
CA VAL A 60 -6.07 7.81 8.03
C VAL A 60 -5.70 6.47 8.65
N VAL A 61 -4.95 5.63 7.92
CA VAL A 61 -4.50 4.31 8.41
C VAL A 61 -3.65 4.46 9.67
N TYR A 62 -2.73 5.42 9.71
CA TYR A 62 -1.89 5.67 10.88
C TYR A 62 -2.70 6.10 12.11
N LEU A 63 -3.71 6.96 11.93
CA LEU A 63 -4.49 7.52 13.03
C LEU A 63 -5.52 6.53 13.59
N ILE A 64 -6.18 5.74 12.74
CA ILE A 64 -7.21 4.78 13.19
C ILE A 64 -6.63 3.53 13.86
N ASN A 65 -5.34 3.23 13.64
CA ASN A 65 -4.67 2.07 14.21
C ASN A 65 -3.86 2.45 15.46
N PRO A 66 -4.16 1.88 16.64
CA PRO A 66 -3.44 2.20 17.87
C PRO A 66 -2.07 1.51 17.93
N TRP A 67 -1.13 2.06 18.70
CA TRP A 67 0.12 1.37 19.00
C TRP A 67 -0.02 0.57 20.30
N VAL A 68 -0.31 -0.72 20.16
CA VAL A 68 -0.47 -1.64 21.30
C VAL A 68 0.51 -2.80 21.11
N PRO A 69 1.60 -2.90 21.90
CA PRO A 69 2.64 -3.90 21.67
C PRO A 69 2.16 -5.36 21.72
N ALA A 70 1.05 -5.63 22.42
CA ALA A 70 0.43 -6.96 22.45
C ALA A 70 -0.37 -7.27 21.17
N ASP A 71 -0.73 -6.26 20.39
CA ASP A 71 -1.41 -6.38 19.11
C ASP A 71 -0.45 -6.06 17.96
N LEU A 72 0.18 -7.11 17.44
CA LEU A 72 1.14 -7.00 16.34
C LEU A 72 0.50 -6.47 15.04
N LEU A 73 -0.76 -6.82 14.75
CA LEU A 73 -1.43 -6.36 13.53
C LEU A 73 -1.66 -4.86 13.60
N ALA A 74 -2.12 -4.33 14.74
CA ALA A 74 -2.31 -2.89 14.93
C ALA A 74 -0.98 -2.13 14.79
N CYS A 75 0.11 -2.66 15.37
CA CYS A 75 1.44 -2.09 15.19
C CYS A 75 1.91 -2.10 13.72
N VAL A 76 1.69 -3.20 13.00
CA VAL A 76 2.01 -3.30 11.57
C VAL A 76 1.19 -2.31 10.74
N MET A 77 -0.13 -2.23 10.96
CA MET A 77 -1.01 -1.31 10.25
C MET A 77 -0.64 0.15 10.52
N LYS A 78 -0.34 0.49 11.77
CA LYS A 78 0.16 1.83 12.10
C LYS A 78 1.49 2.11 11.40
N GLY A 79 2.41 1.13 11.38
CA GLY A 79 3.67 1.23 10.64
C GLY A 79 3.46 1.46 9.14
N ILE A 80 2.56 0.71 8.50
CA ILE A 80 2.20 0.87 7.09
C ILE A 80 1.68 2.28 6.82
N GLY A 81 0.75 2.78 7.64
CA GLY A 81 0.23 4.15 7.50
C GLY A 81 1.34 5.20 7.58
N GLY A 82 2.29 5.03 8.51
CA GLY A 82 3.45 5.92 8.62
C GLY A 82 4.39 5.84 7.42
N LEU A 83 4.65 4.64 6.89
CA LEU A 83 5.46 4.44 5.69
C LEU A 83 4.82 5.10 4.45
N MET A 84 3.51 4.93 4.27
CA MET A 84 2.75 5.59 3.18
C MET A 84 2.85 7.12 3.26
N MET A 85 2.80 7.69 4.47
CA MET A 85 2.99 9.14 4.63
C MET A 85 4.39 9.59 4.20
N ILE A 86 5.43 8.82 4.55
CA ILE A 86 6.81 9.11 4.14
C ILE A 86 6.93 9.00 2.61
N GLU A 87 6.40 7.93 2.04
CA GLU A 87 6.41 7.67 0.60
C GLU A 87 5.71 8.79 -0.18
N ALA A 88 4.53 9.22 0.28
CA ALA A 88 3.79 10.33 -0.29
C ALA A 88 4.57 11.65 -0.29
N LEU A 89 5.27 11.98 0.82
CA LEU A 89 6.10 13.19 0.89
C LEU A 89 7.29 13.10 -0.07
N VAL A 90 7.85 11.90 -0.26
CA VAL A 90 8.91 11.66 -1.24
C VAL A 90 8.37 11.83 -2.66
N ILE A 91 7.19 11.32 -2.99
CA ILE A 91 6.57 11.51 -4.31
C ILE A 91 6.28 13.00 -4.58
N LEU A 92 5.74 13.72 -3.60
CA LEU A 92 5.44 15.16 -3.76
C LEU A 92 6.70 16.03 -3.92
N SER A 93 7.83 15.62 -3.35
CA SER A 93 9.06 16.44 -3.32
C SER A 93 10.12 16.00 -4.33
N PHE A 94 10.20 14.69 -4.60
CA PHE A 94 11.30 14.03 -5.31
C PHE A 94 10.81 12.92 -6.25
N VAL A 95 9.74 13.18 -7.00
CA VAL A 95 9.15 12.19 -7.92
C VAL A 95 10.17 11.62 -8.91
N ASP A 96 11.06 12.44 -9.48
CA ASP A 96 12.04 12.01 -10.47
C ASP A 96 13.01 10.95 -9.90
N LEU A 97 13.41 11.13 -8.64
CA LEU A 97 14.28 10.19 -7.93
C LEU A 97 13.53 8.90 -7.58
N TYR A 98 12.30 9.04 -7.09
CA TYR A 98 11.43 7.92 -6.73
C TYR A 98 11.12 7.04 -7.94
N SER A 99 10.74 7.66 -9.05
CA SER A 99 10.45 7.02 -10.33
C SER A 99 11.65 6.31 -10.92
N GLN A 100 12.84 6.92 -10.93
CA GLN A 100 14.06 6.27 -11.40
C GLN A 100 14.45 5.06 -10.55
N PHE A 101 14.29 5.15 -9.22
CA PHE A 101 14.51 4.03 -8.31
C PHE A 101 13.55 2.86 -8.63
N TRP A 102 12.27 3.17 -8.79
CA TRP A 102 11.23 2.20 -9.12
C TRP A 102 11.40 1.58 -10.51
N LEU A 103 11.67 2.37 -11.54
CA LEU A 103 11.90 1.88 -12.91
C LEU A 103 13.12 0.96 -12.99
N LYS A 104 14.21 1.26 -12.27
CA LYS A 104 15.39 0.39 -12.19
C LYS A 104 15.10 -0.94 -11.49
N ASN A 105 14.26 -0.93 -10.45
CA ASN A 105 13.93 -2.15 -9.71
C ASN A 105 12.83 -2.99 -10.40
N LEU A 106 11.83 -2.37 -11.02
CA LEU A 106 10.73 -3.06 -11.70
C LEU A 106 11.14 -3.74 -13.01
N THR A 107 12.12 -3.17 -13.72
CA THR A 107 12.62 -3.75 -14.98
C THR A 107 13.29 -5.10 -14.79
N HIS A 108 13.70 -5.48 -13.58
CA HIS A 108 14.27 -6.80 -13.28
C HIS A 108 13.31 -7.77 -12.59
N MET A 109 12.12 -7.32 -12.14
CA MET A 109 11.40 -8.03 -11.07
C MET A 109 9.88 -8.23 -11.30
N HIS A 110 9.45 -8.48 -12.53
CA HIS A 110 8.02 -8.39 -12.90
C HIS A 110 7.11 -9.45 -12.25
N ARG A 111 7.58 -10.70 -12.10
CA ARG A 111 6.77 -11.79 -11.52
C ARG A 111 7.00 -11.99 -10.03
N GLY A 112 8.25 -11.88 -9.57
CA GLY A 112 8.59 -12.06 -8.15
C GLY A 112 7.91 -11.01 -7.28
N TRP A 113 7.97 -9.74 -7.69
CA TRP A 113 7.39 -8.64 -6.91
C TRP A 113 5.86 -8.70 -6.86
N ALA A 114 5.22 -9.02 -7.98
CA ALA A 114 3.78 -9.22 -8.03
C ALA A 114 3.33 -10.37 -7.12
N MET A 115 4.08 -11.47 -7.09
CA MET A 115 3.80 -12.61 -6.21
C MET A 115 3.99 -12.25 -4.73
N THR A 116 5.05 -11.51 -4.38
CA THR A 116 5.26 -11.06 -3.00
C THR A 116 4.16 -10.11 -2.54
N THR A 117 3.72 -9.17 -3.38
CA THR A 117 2.62 -8.26 -3.07
C THR A 117 1.29 -9.00 -2.92
N SER A 118 1.04 -9.99 -3.78
CA SER A 118 -0.14 -10.86 -3.63
C SER A 118 -0.11 -11.68 -2.35
N LEU A 119 1.04 -12.29 -2.01
CA LEU A 119 1.18 -13.08 -0.80
C LEU A 119 1.04 -12.21 0.46
N PHE A 120 1.68 -11.05 0.47
CA PHE A 120 1.56 -10.07 1.54
C PHE A 120 0.10 -9.63 1.74
N GLY A 121 -0.58 -9.27 0.65
CA GLY A 121 -1.99 -8.91 0.68
C GLY A 121 -2.89 -10.03 1.20
N LEU A 122 -2.65 -11.28 0.78
CA LEU A 122 -3.38 -12.44 1.26
C LEU A 122 -3.19 -12.66 2.77
N VAL A 123 -1.95 -12.63 3.26
CA VAL A 123 -1.64 -12.79 4.68
C VAL A 123 -2.32 -11.70 5.49
N LEU A 124 -2.21 -10.44 5.05
CA LEU A 124 -2.83 -9.32 5.74
C LEU A 124 -4.36 -9.43 5.77
N ALA A 125 -4.98 -9.81 4.65
CA ALA A 125 -6.42 -10.01 4.55
C ALA A 125 -6.91 -11.15 5.47
N VAL A 126 -6.20 -12.29 5.50
CA VAL A 126 -6.58 -13.44 6.33
C VAL A 126 -6.42 -13.13 7.82
N LEU A 127 -5.31 -12.53 8.24
CA LEU A 127 -5.08 -12.16 9.64
C LEU A 127 -6.11 -11.12 10.14
N SER A 128 -6.51 -10.21 9.25
CA SER A 128 -7.53 -9.21 9.56
C SER A 128 -8.93 -9.84 9.60
N ALA A 129 -9.25 -10.73 8.66
CA ALA A 129 -10.53 -11.43 8.61
C ALA A 129 -10.73 -12.36 9.82
N ALA A 130 -9.65 -12.95 10.35
CA ALA A 130 -9.68 -13.80 11.53
C ALA A 130 -10.17 -13.08 12.81
N ARG A 131 -10.18 -11.73 12.83
CA ARG A 131 -10.69 -10.94 13.96
C ARG A 131 -12.21 -10.79 14.00
N PHE A 132 -12.90 -11.14 12.92
CA PHE A 132 -14.36 -11.07 12.85
C PHE A 132 -15.06 -12.34 13.36
N HIS A 133 -14.30 -13.34 13.82
CA HIS A 133 -14.77 -14.62 14.34
C HIS A 133 -14.46 -14.75 15.83
#